data_AF-A0A2L2U443-F1
#
_entry.id   AF-A0A2L2U443-F1
#
_cell.length_a   1.000
_cell.length_b   1.000
_cell.length_c   1.000
_cell.angle_alpha   90.00
_cell.angle_beta   90.00
_cell.angle_gamma   90.00
#
_symmetry.space_group_name_H-M   'P 1'
#
loop_
_entity.id
_entity.type
_entity.pdbx_description
1 polymer ?
#
loop_
_entity_poly.entity_id
_entity_poly.type
_entity_poly.pdbx_seq_one_letter_code
_entity_poly.pdbx_strand_id
1 'polypeptide(L)'
;MARIQHRPTIPLLKVYPPDGQSNCAKAYGDDHLTLVLRPDRTEYEDNPAIHYGLIASSNRLMKDAVPRDALAAKKDVLCFEIEAAGLINHFPCLVIRGICDYSDLHKNKEWQGFAAIIAAAYTKDLLH
;
A
#
# COMPACT_ATOMS: atom_id res chain seq x y z
N MET A 1 -13.93 0.35 0.99
CA MET A 1 -13.06 -0.81 1.26
C MET A 1 -11.74 -0.57 0.53
N ALA A 2 -10.60 -0.31 1.20
CA ALA A 2 -9.32 -0.51 0.53
C ALA A 2 -9.15 -2.02 0.37
N ARG A 3 -9.58 -2.52 -0.79
CA ARG A 3 -9.22 -3.86 -1.21
C ARG A 3 -7.85 -3.69 -1.82
N ILE A 4 -6.83 -4.09 -1.08
CA ILE A 4 -5.54 -4.35 -1.68
C ILE A 4 -5.66 -5.66 -2.48
N GLN A 5 -6.23 -5.58 -3.68
CA GLN A 5 -6.30 -6.60 -4.76
C GLN A 5 -6.53 -5.82 -6.07
N HIS A 6 -5.79 -5.87 -7.19
CA HIS A 6 -4.65 -6.69 -7.66
C HIS A 6 -3.57 -5.84 -8.37
N ARG A 7 -2.73 -6.35 -9.30
CA ARG A 7 -1.36 -5.94 -9.75
C ARG A 7 -1.13 -5.85 -11.29
N PRO A 8 -0.01 -5.31 -11.87
CA PRO A 8 0.85 -6.20 -12.70
C PRO A 8 2.13 -6.68 -12.00
N THR A 9 2.36 -8.00 -12.13
CA THR A 9 3.54 -8.84 -11.85
C THR A 9 4.61 -8.42 -10.82
N ILE A 10 4.51 -8.95 -9.59
CA ILE A 10 5.63 -9.24 -8.64
C ILE A 10 5.18 -10.37 -7.71
N PRO A 11 5.74 -11.58 -7.75
CA PRO A 11 5.30 -12.70 -6.91
C PRO A 11 5.21 -12.36 -5.41
N LEU A 12 4.09 -12.79 -4.84
CA LEU A 12 3.68 -12.99 -3.44
C LEU A 12 4.75 -12.84 -2.34
N LEU A 13 4.42 -12.18 -1.21
CA LEU A 13 4.15 -12.85 0.09
C LEU A 13 3.92 -11.93 1.32
N LYS A 14 3.31 -12.49 2.40
CA LYS A 14 3.53 -12.02 3.79
C LYS A 14 4.69 -12.82 4.43
N VAL A 15 5.61 -12.11 5.09
CA VAL A 15 6.76 -12.55 5.95
C VAL A 15 8.13 -12.78 5.23
N TYR A 16 9.24 -12.45 5.93
CA TYR A 16 10.36 -11.56 5.53
C TYR A 16 11.81 -12.13 5.42
N PRO A 17 12.58 -11.86 4.36
CA PRO A 17 14.05 -11.86 4.42
C PRO A 17 14.59 -10.46 4.80
N PRO A 18 15.73 -10.35 5.52
CA PRO A 18 16.33 -9.06 5.91
C PRO A 18 16.84 -8.24 4.71
N ASP A 19 17.13 -8.92 3.59
CA ASP A 19 17.68 -8.31 2.40
C ASP A 19 16.64 -8.37 1.28
N GLY A 20 16.04 -7.21 0.98
CA GLY A 20 14.96 -7.00 0.01
C GLY A 20 15.32 -7.24 -1.47
N GLN A 21 16.14 -8.26 -1.75
CA GLN A 21 16.55 -8.68 -3.09
C GLN A 21 16.36 -10.19 -3.34
N SER A 22 15.95 -10.99 -2.34
CA SER A 22 15.70 -12.42 -2.53
C SER A 22 14.21 -12.71 -2.73
N ASN A 23 13.88 -13.55 -3.71
CA ASN A 23 12.53 -14.11 -3.89
C ASN A 23 12.12 -14.80 -2.57
N CYS A 24 10.97 -14.42 -2.00
CA CYS A 24 10.44 -14.94 -0.74
C CYS A 24 10.42 -16.47 -0.69
N ALA A 25 10.19 -17.13 -1.84
CA ALA A 25 10.21 -18.59 -1.97
C ALA A 25 11.59 -19.23 -1.72
N LYS A 26 12.69 -18.51 -1.94
CA LYS A 26 14.06 -19.00 -1.67
C LYS A 26 14.47 -18.85 -0.20
N ALA A 27 13.84 -17.95 0.54
CA ALA A 27 14.23 -17.62 1.91
C ALA A 27 13.57 -18.50 2.98
N TYR A 28 12.40 -19.11 2.69
CA TYR A 28 11.57 -19.79 3.70
C TYR A 28 11.29 -21.28 3.45
N GLY A 29 11.70 -21.85 2.32
CA GLY A 29 11.30 -23.21 1.97
C GLY A 29 9.78 -23.31 1.71
N ASP A 30 9.33 -24.45 1.24
CA ASP A 30 7.97 -24.70 0.70
C ASP A 30 6.87 -24.76 1.79
N ASP A 31 7.01 -24.01 2.88
CA ASP A 31 5.99 -23.93 3.94
C ASP A 31 4.86 -22.98 3.49
N HIS A 32 3.88 -23.57 2.80
CA HIS A 32 2.72 -22.92 2.22
C HIS A 32 1.85 -22.09 3.19
N LEU A 33 2.09 -22.14 4.51
CA LEU A 33 1.22 -21.55 5.53
C LEU A 33 1.40 -20.04 5.76
N THR A 34 2.48 -19.43 5.27
CA THR A 34 2.74 -17.98 5.42
C THR A 34 2.48 -17.19 4.14
N LEU A 35 2.17 -17.88 3.04
CA LEU A 35 2.07 -17.29 1.71
C LEU A 35 0.68 -16.67 1.45
N VAL A 36 0.60 -15.36 1.21
CA VAL A 36 -0.64 -14.75 0.67
C VAL A 36 -0.58 -14.73 -0.86
N LEU A 37 -1.28 -15.67 -1.49
CA LEU A 37 -1.45 -15.73 -2.95
C LEU A 37 -2.25 -14.52 -3.46
N ARG A 38 -1.77 -13.95 -4.55
CA ARG A 38 -2.27 -12.75 -5.19
C ARG A 38 -2.21 -12.93 -6.72
N PRO A 39 -3.35 -13.20 -7.39
CA PRO A 39 -3.37 -13.30 -8.86
C PRO A 39 -2.86 -12.04 -9.57
N ASP A 40 -2.47 -12.17 -10.82
CA ASP A 40 -2.14 -11.00 -11.64
C ASP A 40 -3.43 -10.30 -12.10
N ARG A 41 -3.40 -8.97 -12.34
CA ARG A 41 -4.55 -8.30 -13.00
C ARG A 41 -4.68 -8.83 -14.41
N THR A 42 -5.92 -8.90 -14.83
CA THR A 42 -6.28 -9.04 -16.23
C THR A 42 -6.14 -7.72 -16.97
N GLU A 43 -6.08 -7.75 -18.30
CA GLU A 43 -6.08 -6.58 -19.18
C GLU A 43 -7.32 -5.67 -18.99
N TYR A 44 -8.38 -6.18 -18.36
CA TYR A 44 -9.62 -5.45 -18.08
C TYR A 44 -9.63 -4.75 -16.71
N GLU A 45 -8.58 -4.92 -15.90
CA GLU A 45 -8.50 -4.43 -14.51
C GLU A 45 -7.46 -3.30 -14.31
N ASP A 46 -7.05 -2.63 -15.39
CA ASP A 46 -6.00 -1.59 -15.34
C ASP A 46 -6.48 -0.22 -14.86
N ASN A 47 -7.78 -0.03 -14.64
CA ASN A 47 -8.32 1.24 -14.17
C ASN A 47 -7.98 1.50 -12.69
N PRO A 48 -7.59 2.74 -12.31
CA PRO A 48 -7.37 3.09 -10.92
C PRO A 48 -8.68 3.05 -10.14
N ALA A 49 -8.66 2.44 -8.95
CA ALA A 49 -9.77 2.42 -8.03
C ALA A 49 -9.64 3.55 -6.99
N ILE A 50 -10.76 4.20 -6.69
CA ILE A 50 -10.83 5.25 -5.67
C ILE A 50 -11.37 4.66 -4.38
N HIS A 51 -10.67 4.90 -3.27
CA HIS A 51 -11.04 4.41 -1.95
C HIS A 51 -11.16 5.57 -0.98
N TYR A 52 -12.32 5.67 -0.33
CA TYR A 52 -12.56 6.61 0.76
C TYR A 52 -12.45 5.88 2.10
N GLY A 53 -11.70 6.46 3.03
CA GLY A 53 -11.59 5.94 4.39
C GLY A 53 -10.39 6.50 5.14
N LEU A 54 -10.07 5.86 6.27
CA LEU A 54 -9.08 6.38 7.21
C LEU A 54 -7.65 6.18 6.70
N ILE A 55 -6.88 7.27 6.69
CA ILE A 55 -5.44 7.26 6.45
C ILE A 55 -4.73 7.43 7.80
N ALA A 56 -3.93 6.44 8.19
CA ALA A 56 -3.11 6.52 9.39
C ALA A 56 -1.80 7.25 9.09
N SER A 57 -1.51 8.29 9.87
CA SER A 57 -0.27 9.05 9.79
C SER A 57 0.69 8.65 10.90
N SER A 58 1.98 8.55 10.59
CA SER A 58 3.03 8.25 11.57
C SER A 58 4.32 9.02 11.27
N ASN A 59 5.14 9.30 12.29
CA ASN A 59 6.47 9.87 12.09
C ASN A 59 7.51 8.83 11.62
N ARG A 60 7.10 7.58 11.41
CA ARG A 60 7.95 6.48 10.94
C ARG A 60 7.23 5.70 9.86
N LEU A 61 8.01 5.22 8.90
CA LEU A 61 7.48 4.35 7.85
C LEU A 61 7.01 3.02 8.48
N MET A 62 5.75 2.67 8.24
CA MET A 62 5.21 1.35 8.58
C MET A 62 5.86 0.31 7.66
N LYS A 63 6.56 -0.65 8.27
CA LYS A 63 7.30 -1.71 7.57
C LYS A 63 7.09 -3.07 8.22
N ASP A 64 6.01 -3.26 8.96
CA ASP A 64 5.71 -4.54 9.59
C ASP A 64 4.25 -4.88 9.39
N ALA A 65 4.02 -6.01 8.71
CA ALA A 65 2.71 -6.52 8.37
C ALA A 65 1.84 -6.81 9.60
N VAL A 66 2.43 -7.29 10.70
CA VAL A 66 1.68 -7.68 11.90
C VAL A 66 1.02 -6.48 12.60
N PRO A 67 1.75 -5.44 13.02
CA PRO A 67 1.14 -4.25 13.61
C PRO A 67 0.32 -3.46 12.59
N ARG A 68 0.67 -3.49 11.29
CA ARG A 68 -0.16 -2.92 10.21
C ARG A 68 -1.54 -3.56 10.19
N ASP A 69 -1.63 -4.88 10.11
CA ASP A 69 -2.89 -5.61 10.03
C ASP A 69 -3.70 -5.45 11.32
N ALA A 70 -3.05 -5.49 12.48
CA ALA A 70 -3.70 -5.26 13.77
C ALA A 70 -4.30 -3.84 13.85
N LEU A 71 -3.59 -2.81 13.38
CA LEU A 71 -4.11 -1.45 13.37
C LEU A 71 -5.22 -1.27 12.33
N ALA A 72 -5.05 -1.84 11.14
CA ALA A 72 -6.06 -1.83 10.08
C ALA A 72 -7.37 -2.44 10.56
N ALA A 73 -7.33 -3.64 11.19
CA ALA A 73 -8.51 -4.28 11.74
C ALA A 73 -9.13 -3.49 12.91
N LYS A 74 -8.29 -2.94 13.80
CA LYS A 74 -8.77 -2.23 14.99
C LYS A 74 -9.40 -0.87 14.69
N LYS A 75 -8.93 -0.18 13.64
CA LYS A 75 -9.25 1.22 13.36
C LYS A 75 -9.87 1.46 11.99
N ASP A 76 -10.07 0.39 11.20
CA ASP A 76 -10.51 0.47 9.80
C ASP A 76 -9.59 1.36 8.95
N VAL A 77 -8.28 1.27 9.19
CA VAL A 77 -7.26 2.01 8.44
C VAL A 77 -7.09 1.39 7.06
N LEU A 78 -7.14 2.24 6.05
CA LEU A 78 -7.02 1.85 4.65
C LEU A 78 -5.61 2.09 4.08
N CYS A 79 -4.89 3.08 4.61
CA CYS A 79 -3.60 3.52 4.10
C CYS A 79 -2.72 4.04 5.25
N PHE A 80 -1.40 3.85 5.13
CA PHE A 80 -0.40 4.38 6.06
C PHE A 80 0.51 5.35 5.33
N GLU A 81 0.77 6.50 5.94
CA GLU A 81 1.64 7.54 5.39
C GLU A 81 2.37 8.29 6.51
N ILE A 82 3.22 9.26 6.16
CA ILE A 82 4.14 9.89 7.12
C ILE A 82 4.09 11.42 7.26
N GLU A 83 3.26 12.13 6.48
CA GLU A 83 3.34 13.60 6.40
C GLU A 83 2.04 14.30 6.80
N ALA A 84 0.88 13.70 6.55
CA ALA A 84 -0.41 14.38 6.58
C ALA A 84 -0.79 14.91 7.96
N ALA A 85 -0.41 14.21 9.06
CA ALA A 85 -0.70 14.69 10.41
C ALA A 85 -0.06 16.05 10.72
N GLY A 86 1.04 16.41 10.06
CA GLY A 86 1.65 17.73 10.20
C GLY A 86 0.80 18.85 9.60
N LEU A 87 0.00 18.56 8.57
CA LEU A 87 -0.78 19.57 7.84
C LEU A 87 -2.19 19.73 8.41
N ILE A 88 -2.86 18.61 8.75
CA ILE A 88 -4.26 18.59 9.19
C ILE A 88 -4.51 19.43 10.45
N ASN A 89 -3.51 19.56 11.33
CA ASN A 89 -3.62 20.35 12.56
C ASN A 89 -3.59 21.87 12.33
N HIS A 90 -3.21 22.33 11.13
CA HIS A 90 -3.00 23.75 10.85
C HIS A 90 -4.09 24.36 9.95
N PHE A 91 -4.71 23.55 9.07
CA PHE A 91 -5.76 24.04 8.18
C PHE A 91 -6.69 22.90 7.71
N PRO A 92 -7.96 23.21 7.36
CA PRO A 92 -8.84 22.25 6.73
C PRO A 92 -8.23 21.76 5.40
N CYS A 93 -8.04 20.46 5.27
CA CYS A 93 -7.49 19.87 4.06
C CYS A 93 -8.09 18.49 3.78
N LEU A 94 -8.05 18.11 2.50
CA LEU A 94 -8.34 16.76 2.03
C LEU A 94 -7.02 16.09 1.65
N VAL A 95 -6.79 14.87 2.13
CA VAL A 95 -5.60 14.10 1.82
C VAL A 95 -5.91 13.11 0.70
N ILE A 96 -5.20 13.23 -0.41
CA ILE A 96 -5.27 12.31 -1.54
C ILE A 96 -3.92 11.59 -1.65
N ARG A 97 -3.94 10.25 -1.60
CA ARG A 97 -2.73 9.41 -1.69
C ARG A 97 -2.88 8.36 -2.77
N GLY A 98 -1.84 8.22 -3.57
CA GLY A 98 -1.64 7.03 -4.41
C GLY A 98 -0.95 5.94 -3.60
N ILE A 99 -1.32 4.68 -3.84
CA ILE A 99 -0.74 3.52 -3.14
C ILE A 99 0.44 2.99 -3.95
N CYS A 100 1.63 2.92 -3.33
CA CYS A 100 2.87 2.46 -3.98
C CYS A 100 3.51 1.24 -3.32
N ASP A 101 3.09 0.86 -2.11
CA ASP A 101 3.52 -0.36 -1.42
C ASP A 101 2.43 -0.86 -0.46
N TYR A 102 2.71 -1.97 0.23
CA TYR A 102 1.79 -2.60 1.18
C TYR A 102 2.08 -2.25 2.64
N SER A 103 2.95 -1.26 2.90
CA SER A 103 3.37 -0.88 4.24
C SER A 103 3.93 -2.06 5.05
N ASP A 104 4.73 -2.88 4.38
CA ASP A 104 5.58 -3.92 4.96
C ASP A 104 7.03 -3.74 4.44
N LEU A 105 7.96 -4.67 4.72
CA LEU A 105 9.35 -4.54 4.27
C LEU A 105 9.49 -4.64 2.75
N HIS A 106 8.46 -5.08 2.01
CA HIS A 106 8.51 -5.09 0.55
C HIS A 106 8.31 -3.69 0.02
N LYS A 107 9.42 -2.97 -0.11
CA LYS A 107 9.42 -1.68 -0.79
C LYS A 107 9.38 -1.89 -2.28
N ASN A 108 8.42 -1.26 -2.94
CA ASN A 108 8.38 -1.18 -4.38
C ASN A 108 8.57 0.27 -4.83
N LYS A 109 9.78 0.59 -5.28
CA LYS A 109 10.08 1.95 -5.77
C LYS A 109 9.49 2.22 -7.15
N GLU A 110 9.28 1.19 -7.96
CA GLU A 110 8.78 1.32 -9.33
C GLU A 110 7.36 1.90 -9.37
N TRP A 111 6.55 1.59 -8.36
CA TRP A 111 5.16 2.03 -8.28
C TRP A 111 4.98 3.45 -7.76
N GLN A 112 6.03 4.09 -7.22
CA GLN A 112 5.93 5.44 -6.66
C GLN A 112 5.56 6.48 -7.72
N GLY A 113 6.15 6.38 -8.92
CA GLY A 113 5.85 7.29 -10.03
C GLY A 113 4.40 7.19 -10.48
N PHE A 114 3.91 5.95 -10.68
CA PHE A 114 2.52 5.70 -11.04
C PHE A 114 1.55 6.20 -9.97
N ALA A 115 1.80 5.86 -8.69
CA ALA A 115 0.97 6.30 -7.57
C ALA A 115 0.88 7.83 -7.46
N ALA A 116 2.00 8.53 -7.64
CA ALA A 116 2.04 9.99 -7.63
C ALA A 116 1.21 10.61 -8.76
N ILE A 117 1.35 10.09 -10.00
CA ILE A 117 0.60 10.58 -11.16
C ILE A 117 -0.91 10.35 -10.98
N ILE A 118 -1.34 9.18 -10.51
CA ILE A 118 -2.76 8.90 -10.28
C ILE A 118 -3.34 9.81 -9.21
N ALA A 119 -2.62 10.04 -8.10
CA ALA A 119 -3.06 10.96 -7.06
C ALA A 119 -3.21 12.39 -7.59
N ALA A 120 -2.25 12.86 -8.38
CA ALA A 120 -2.28 14.19 -8.98
C ALA A 120 -3.41 14.32 -10.02
N ALA A 121 -3.61 13.32 -10.88
CA ALA A 121 -4.67 13.30 -11.88
C ALA A 121 -6.05 13.33 -11.23
N TYR A 122 -6.27 12.51 -10.21
CA TYR A 122 -7.52 12.52 -9.43
C TYR A 122 -7.73 13.85 -8.70
N THR A 123 -6.67 14.41 -8.10
CA THR A 123 -6.75 15.73 -7.44
C THR A 123 -7.16 16.82 -8.43
N LYS A 124 -6.58 16.79 -9.64
CA LYS A 124 -6.95 17.73 -10.71
C LYS A 124 -8.42 17.58 -11.08
N ASP A 125 -8.87 16.35 -11.34
CA ASP A 125 -10.27 16.07 -11.71
C ASP A 125 -11.25 16.52 -10.62
N LEU A 126 -10.89 16.34 -9.34
CA LEU A 126 -11.71 16.74 -8.20
C LEU A 126 -11.85 18.27 -8.03
N LEU A 127 -10.87 19.05 -8.47
CA LEU A 127 -10.84 20.51 -8.32
C LEU A 127 -11.45 21.27 -9.51
N HIS A 128 -11.77 20.56 -10.59
CA HIS A 128 -12.32 21.10 -11.83
C HIS A 128 -13.85 21.00 -11.83
#